data_AF-A0A2V6DRR3-F1
#
_entry.id   AF-A0A2V6DRR3-F1
#
_cell.length_a   1.000
_cell.length_b   1.000
_cell.length_c   1.000
_cell.angle_alpha   90.00
_cell.angle_beta   90.00
_cell.angle_gamma   90.00
#
_symmetry.space_group_name_H-M   'P 1'
#
loop_
_entity.id
_entity.type
_entity.pdbx_description
1 polymer ?
#
loop_
_entity_poly.entity_id
_entity_poly.type
_entity_poly.pdbx_seq_one_letter_code
_entity_poly.pdbx_strand_id
1 'polypeptide(L)'
;MNGPNFTPPFPAYPSGHAGFGGAIFEILRRFYGTDNIGFTFVSDEFNGVTKDHNGNVRPYMPRSFSSLSQAEDENGQSRIYLGIHWRFDKTAGINQGQRIADYIFDHAFLPVKSE
;
A
#
# COMPACT_ATOMS: atom_id res chain seq x y z
N MET A 1 -2.33 9.03 23.08
CA MET A 1 -3.23 8.70 21.95
C MET A 1 -3.21 7.19 21.76
N ASN A 2 -3.71 6.43 22.75
CA ASN A 2 -3.49 4.97 22.81
C ASN A 2 -4.82 4.22 22.74
N GLY A 3 -5.77 4.78 21.98
CA GLY A 3 -7.06 4.15 21.71
C GLY A 3 -7.01 3.42 20.37
N PRO A 4 -7.72 2.30 20.21
CA PRO A 4 -7.71 1.48 18.99
C PRO A 4 -8.46 2.11 17.81
N ASN A 5 -9.21 3.20 18.05
CA ASN A 5 -9.72 4.08 17.01
C ASN A 5 -9.01 5.43 17.16
N PHE A 6 -8.05 5.71 16.29
CA PHE A 6 -7.29 6.95 16.35
C PHE A 6 -7.00 7.48 14.94
N THR A 7 -6.90 8.80 14.84
CA THR A 7 -6.28 9.47 13.70
C THR A 7 -4.77 9.53 13.95
N PRO A 8 -3.92 9.03 13.04
CA PRO A 8 -2.47 9.10 13.22
C PRO A 8 -1.99 10.55 13.49
N PRO A 9 -1.02 10.76 14.40
CA PRO A 9 -0.67 12.08 14.91
C PRO A 9 0.29 12.87 13.99
N PHE A 10 -0.09 13.03 12.74
CA PHE A 10 0.65 13.77 11.72
C PHE A 10 -0.30 14.36 10.67
N PRO A 11 0.13 15.40 9.91
CA PRO A 11 -0.69 15.96 8.83
C PRO A 11 -1.11 14.91 7.80
N ALA A 12 -2.32 15.05 7.25
CA ALA A 12 -2.90 14.05 6.35
C ALA A 12 -2.27 14.03 4.94
N TYR A 13 -1.69 15.13 4.45
CA TYR A 13 -1.21 15.24 3.07
C TYR A 13 0.31 15.10 2.92
N PRO A 14 0.81 14.26 1.99
CA PRO A 14 0.07 13.20 1.30
C PRO A 14 -0.15 11.97 2.21
N SER A 15 -0.95 11.01 1.76
CA SER A 15 -1.14 9.76 2.50
C SER A 15 0.13 8.92 2.49
N GLY A 16 0.68 8.61 3.67
CA GLY A 16 1.86 7.76 3.81
C GLY A 16 1.62 6.33 3.30
N HIS A 17 0.45 5.73 3.58
CA HIS A 17 0.11 4.40 3.04
C HIS A 17 0.05 4.42 1.50
N ALA A 18 -0.52 5.47 0.92
CA ALA A 18 -0.57 5.63 -0.54
C ALA A 18 0.84 5.79 -1.12
N GLY A 19 1.72 6.55 -0.45
CA GLY A 19 3.13 6.67 -0.82
C GLY A 19 3.89 5.34 -0.78
N PHE A 20 3.77 4.59 0.31
CA PHE A 20 4.42 3.28 0.43
C PHE A 20 3.89 2.27 -0.59
N GLY A 21 2.57 2.22 -0.78
CA GLY A 21 1.96 1.37 -1.81
C GLY A 21 2.43 1.76 -3.21
N GLY A 22 2.42 3.05 -3.52
CA GLY A 22 2.92 3.58 -4.79
C GLY A 22 4.35 3.14 -5.09
N ALA A 23 5.24 3.24 -4.09
CA ALA A 23 6.63 2.85 -4.25
C ALA A 23 6.81 1.33 -4.45
N ILE A 24 6.20 0.51 -3.59
CA ILE A 24 6.37 -0.96 -3.66
C ILE A 24 5.80 -1.51 -4.97
N PHE A 25 4.57 -1.15 -5.33
CA PHE A 25 3.95 -1.71 -6.52
C PHE A 25 4.61 -1.22 -7.81
N GLU A 26 5.13 0.01 -7.84
CA GLU A 26 5.91 0.48 -8.99
C GLU A 26 7.24 -0.24 -9.11
N ILE A 27 7.98 -0.44 -8.00
CA ILE A 27 9.22 -1.25 -8.04
C ILE A 27 8.94 -2.64 -8.60
N LEU A 28 7.85 -3.30 -8.17
CA LEU A 28 7.49 -4.62 -8.66
C LEU A 28 7.11 -4.60 -10.15
N ARG A 29 6.32 -3.62 -10.60
CA ARG A 29 5.99 -3.43 -12.01
C ARG A 29 7.24 -3.26 -12.86
N ARG A 30 8.17 -2.41 -12.43
CA ARG A 30 9.44 -2.17 -13.12
C ARG A 30 10.35 -3.38 -13.13
N PHE A 31 10.44 -4.09 -12.02
CA PHE A 31 11.29 -5.28 -11.89
C PHE A 31 10.81 -6.43 -12.78
N TYR A 32 9.51 -6.73 -12.77
CA TYR A 32 8.94 -7.81 -13.58
C TYR A 32 8.57 -7.39 -15.00
N GLY A 33 8.60 -6.08 -15.30
CA GLY A 33 8.22 -5.53 -16.61
C GLY A 33 6.73 -5.65 -16.94
N THR A 34 5.86 -5.82 -15.93
CA THR A 34 4.43 -6.03 -16.13
C THR A 34 3.61 -5.64 -14.89
N ASP A 35 2.39 -5.13 -15.11
CA ASP A 35 1.37 -4.93 -14.06
C ASP A 35 0.52 -6.17 -13.81
N ASN A 36 0.47 -7.09 -14.77
CA ASN A 36 -0.47 -8.22 -14.80
C ASN A 36 0.02 -9.39 -13.95
N ILE A 37 0.21 -9.12 -12.65
CA ILE A 37 0.58 -10.13 -11.65
C ILE A 37 -0.60 -10.26 -10.70
N GLY A 38 -1.31 -11.38 -10.82
CA GLY A 38 -2.39 -11.74 -9.91
C GLY A 38 -1.84 -12.40 -8.66
N PHE A 39 -2.43 -12.08 -7.50
CA PHE A 39 -2.07 -12.69 -6.23
C PHE A 39 -3.24 -12.66 -5.24
N THR A 40 -3.16 -13.53 -4.23
CA THR A 40 -4.09 -13.53 -3.10
C THR A 40 -3.31 -13.21 -1.83
N PHE A 41 -3.81 -12.26 -1.05
CA PHE A 41 -3.22 -11.80 0.19
C PHE A 41 -4.21 -11.94 1.35
N VAL A 42 -3.72 -12.31 2.51
CA VAL A 42 -4.48 -12.29 3.77
C VAL A 42 -3.80 -11.28 4.68
N SER A 43 -4.53 -10.23 5.04
CA SER A 43 -4.05 -9.25 6.00
C SER A 43 -4.14 -9.84 7.41
N ASP A 44 -3.16 -9.53 8.25
CA ASP A 44 -3.25 -9.83 9.69
C ASP A 44 -4.43 -9.13 10.36
N GLU A 45 -4.95 -8.03 9.81
CA GLU A 45 -6.20 -7.42 10.31
C GLU A 45 -7.42 -8.33 10.11
N PHE A 46 -7.38 -9.27 9.17
CA PHE A 46 -8.49 -10.18 8.83
C PHE A 46 -8.00 -11.61 8.61
N ASN A 47 -7.18 -12.11 9.54
CA ASN A 47 -6.58 -13.45 9.47
C ASN A 47 -7.37 -14.53 10.24
N GLY A 48 -8.54 -14.21 10.81
CA GLY A 48 -9.29 -15.16 11.65
C GLY A 48 -8.74 -15.34 13.06
N VAL A 49 -7.75 -14.55 13.47
CA VAL A 49 -7.08 -14.62 14.78
C VAL A 49 -7.06 -13.27 15.48
N THR A 50 -6.70 -12.20 14.76
CA THR A 50 -6.64 -10.83 15.28
C THR A 50 -8.00 -10.37 15.76
N LYS A 51 -8.02 -9.71 16.93
CA LYS A 51 -9.24 -9.20 17.56
C LYS A 51 -9.43 -7.71 17.28
N ASP A 52 -10.69 -7.29 17.15
CA ASP A 52 -11.06 -5.88 17.09
C ASP A 52 -10.95 -5.20 18.47
N HIS A 53 -11.30 -3.90 18.53
CA HIS A 53 -11.30 -3.16 19.78
C HIS A 53 -12.18 -3.79 20.88
N ASN A 54 -13.29 -4.41 20.48
CA ASN A 54 -14.25 -5.02 21.39
C ASN A 54 -13.82 -6.43 21.81
N GLY A 55 -12.66 -6.92 21.34
CA GLY A 55 -12.15 -8.25 21.62
C GLY A 55 -12.75 -9.35 20.75
N ASN A 56 -13.56 -9.01 19.73
CA ASN A 56 -14.12 -9.98 18.80
C ASN A 56 -13.06 -10.38 17.78
N VAL A 57 -12.93 -11.68 17.49
CA VAL A 57 -12.04 -12.15 16.43
C VAL A 57 -12.57 -11.67 15.08
N ARG A 58 -11.72 -10.99 14.31
CA ARG A 58 -12.06 -10.56 12.95
C ARG A 58 -12.05 -11.76 12.01
N PRO A 59 -12.97 -11.84 11.04
CA PRO A 59 -13.09 -13.00 10.17
C PRO A 59 -11.83 -13.17 9.29
N TYR A 60 -11.57 -14.41 8.88
CA TYR A 60 -10.59 -14.71 7.84
C TYR A 60 -11.10 -14.21 6.48
N MET A 61 -10.43 -13.22 5.90
CA MET A 61 -10.86 -12.56 4.66
C MET A 61 -9.70 -12.46 3.65
N PRO A 62 -9.46 -13.51 2.84
CA PRO A 62 -8.50 -13.43 1.75
C PRO A 62 -8.99 -12.44 0.68
N ARG A 63 -8.05 -11.63 0.15
CA ARG A 63 -8.30 -10.69 -0.95
C ARG A 63 -7.47 -11.08 -2.15
N SER A 64 -8.12 -11.30 -3.29
CA SER A 64 -7.45 -11.59 -4.56
C SER A 64 -7.43 -10.35 -5.44
N PHE A 65 -6.27 -10.10 -6.05
CA PHE A 65 -6.03 -9.02 -7.00
C PHE A 65 -5.63 -9.61 -8.34
N SER A 66 -6.09 -9.01 -9.43
CA SER A 66 -5.73 -9.39 -10.80
C SER A 66 -4.48 -8.67 -11.30
N SER A 67 -4.10 -7.55 -10.68
CA SER A 67 -2.91 -6.78 -11.04
C SER A 67 -2.30 -6.05 -9.84
N LEU A 68 -1.04 -5.62 -9.99
CA LEU A 68 -0.35 -4.84 -8.96
C LEU A 68 -1.03 -3.49 -8.74
N SER A 69 -1.47 -2.83 -9.82
CA SER A 69 -2.17 -1.54 -9.75
C SER A 69 -3.52 -1.63 -9.03
N GLN A 70 -4.21 -2.78 -9.12
CA GLN A 70 -5.43 -2.98 -8.34
C GLN A 70 -5.14 -3.00 -6.83
N ALA A 71 -4.07 -3.68 -6.41
CA ALA A 71 -3.68 -3.73 -5.01
C ALA A 71 -3.14 -2.38 -4.51
N GLU A 72 -2.40 -1.65 -5.34
CA GLU A 72 -1.94 -0.27 -5.07
C GLU A 72 -3.12 0.67 -4.82
N ASP A 73 -4.12 0.64 -5.70
CA ASP A 73 -5.31 1.49 -5.59
C ASP A 73 -6.12 1.14 -4.34
N GLU A 74 -6.35 -0.16 -4.05
CA GLU A 74 -7.08 -0.60 -2.85
C GLU A 74 -6.32 -0.24 -1.57
N ASN A 75 -4.99 -0.35 -1.55
CA ASN A 75 -4.16 0.09 -0.42
C ASN A 75 -4.33 1.59 -0.15
N GLY A 76 -4.27 2.43 -1.18
CA GLY A 76 -4.51 3.87 -1.03
C GLY A 76 -5.97 4.20 -0.64
N GLN A 77 -6.94 3.50 -1.25
CA GLN A 77 -8.37 3.66 -1.01
C GLN A 77 -8.77 3.28 0.42
N SER A 78 -8.09 2.29 1.02
CA SER A 78 -8.37 1.82 2.38
C SER A 78 -8.40 2.96 3.41
N ARG A 79 -7.59 4.00 3.19
CA ARG A 79 -7.46 5.13 4.12
C ARG A 79 -8.65 6.07 4.10
N ILE A 80 -9.36 6.12 2.98
CA ILE A 80 -10.64 6.85 2.84
C ILE A 80 -11.73 6.09 3.58
N TYR A 81 -11.77 4.75 3.46
CA TYR A 81 -12.74 3.92 4.19
C TYR A 81 -12.54 3.97 5.71
N LEU A 82 -11.30 4.14 6.15
CA LEU A 82 -10.97 4.37 7.56
C LEU A 82 -11.24 5.82 8.03
N GLY A 83 -11.65 6.73 7.14
CA GLY A 83 -12.02 8.11 7.50
C GLY A 83 -10.84 9.01 7.92
N ILE A 84 -9.61 8.66 7.54
CA ILE A 84 -8.38 9.33 8.01
C ILE A 84 -7.58 10.01 6.89
N HIS A 85 -8.03 9.91 5.63
CA HIS A 85 -7.45 10.59 4.48
C HIS A 85 -8.51 10.98 3.46
N TRP A 86 -8.22 12.04 2.69
CA TRP A 86 -9.04 12.51 1.58
C TRP A 86 -8.61 11.86 0.26
N ARG A 87 -9.48 11.95 -0.77
CA ARG A 87 -9.17 11.40 -2.11
C ARG A 87 -7.90 12.00 -2.71
N PHE A 88 -7.64 13.29 -2.50
CA PHE A 88 -6.44 13.94 -2.99
C PHE A 88 -5.17 13.48 -2.25
N ASP A 89 -5.25 13.11 -0.96
CA ASP A 89 -4.12 12.55 -0.21
C ASP A 89 -3.68 11.20 -0.81
N LYS A 90 -4.66 10.37 -1.21
CA LYS A 90 -4.43 9.10 -1.92
C LYS A 90 -3.74 9.35 -3.25
N THR A 91 -4.34 10.17 -4.12
CA THR A 91 -3.83 10.39 -5.49
C THR A 91 -2.43 10.98 -5.47
N ALA A 92 -2.18 11.99 -4.63
CA ALA A 92 -0.84 12.58 -4.51
C ALA A 92 0.17 11.60 -3.91
N GLY A 93 -0.24 10.80 -2.91
CA GLY A 93 0.61 9.79 -2.29
C GLY A 93 1.05 8.70 -3.27
N ILE A 94 0.12 8.11 -4.03
CA ILE A 94 0.45 7.10 -5.05
C ILE A 94 1.45 7.68 -6.06
N ASN A 95 1.15 8.86 -6.62
CA ASN A 95 2.02 9.52 -7.59
C ASN A 95 3.42 9.82 -7.01
N GLN A 96 3.50 10.21 -5.74
CA GLN A 96 4.78 10.43 -5.06
C GLN A 96 5.57 9.12 -4.94
N GLY A 97 4.93 8.04 -4.50
CA GLY A 97 5.56 6.72 -4.37
C GLY A 97 6.10 6.18 -5.69
N GLN A 98 5.29 6.26 -6.75
CA GLN A 98 5.68 5.83 -8.11
C GLN A 98 6.92 6.59 -8.59
N ARG A 99 6.94 7.93 -8.45
CA ARG A 99 8.11 8.75 -8.84
C ARG A 99 9.38 8.41 -8.05
N ILE A 100 9.25 8.06 -6.78
CA ILE A 100 10.39 7.62 -5.96
C ILE A 100 10.90 6.26 -6.46
N ALA A 101 10.00 5.32 -6.73
CA ALA A 101 10.35 4.02 -7.28
C ALA A 101 11.05 4.14 -8.63
N ASP A 102 10.53 4.98 -9.53
CA ASP A 102 11.15 5.27 -10.82
C ASP A 102 12.58 5.75 -10.65
N TYR A 103 12.76 6.77 -9.82
CA TYR A 103 14.08 7.34 -9.54
C TYR A 103 15.03 6.28 -8.99
N ILE A 104 14.63 5.52 -7.99
CA ILE A 104 15.47 4.49 -7.37
C ILE A 104 15.83 3.39 -8.37
N PHE A 105 14.87 2.94 -9.18
CA PHE A 105 15.12 1.88 -10.14
C PHE A 105 16.12 2.33 -11.23
N ASP A 106 16.01 3.60 -11.68
CA ASP A 106 16.93 4.15 -12.69
C ASP A 106 18.32 4.50 -12.17
N HIS A 107 18.50 4.68 -10.86
CA HIS A 107 19.75 5.22 -10.31
C HIS A 107 20.47 4.29 -9.31
N ALA A 108 19.75 3.36 -8.67
CA ALA A 108 20.29 2.50 -7.62
C ALA A 108 20.16 0.99 -7.93
N PHE A 109 19.20 0.58 -8.77
CA PHE A 109 19.06 -0.81 -9.24
C PHE A 109 19.73 -1.02 -10.61
N LEU A 110 20.95 -0.50 -10.76
CA LEU A 110 21.71 -0.65 -11.99
C LEU A 110 22.36 -2.05 -12.09
N PRO A 111 22.59 -2.55 -13.32
CA PRO A 111 23.37 -3.77 -13.50
C PRO A 111 24.71 -3.68 -12.76
N VAL A 112 25.09 -4.77 -12.10
CA VAL A 112 26.45 -4.89 -11.57
C VAL A 112 27.40 -4.80 -12.75
N LYS A 113 28.35 -3.87 -12.72
CA LYS A 113 29.36 -3.74 -13.77
C LYS A 113 30.11 -5.07 -13.85
N SER A 114 30.02 -5.73 -15.00
CA SER A 114 30.93 -6.82 -15.35
C SER A 114 32.31 -6.22 -15.59
N GLU A 115 33.32 -6.73 -14.86
CA GLU A 115 34.74 -6.41 -15.10
C GLU A 115 35.19 -6.85 -16.51
#